data_AF-A0A1M7N710-F1
#
_entry.id   AF-A0A1M7N710-F1
#
_cell.length_a   1.000
_cell.length_b   1.000
_cell.length_c   1.000
_cell.angle_alpha   90.00
_cell.angle_beta   90.00
_cell.angle_gamma   90.00
#
_symmetry.space_group_name_H-M   'P 1'
#
loop_
_entity.id
_entity.type
_entity.pdbx_description
1 polymer ?
#
loop_
_entity_poly.entity_id
_entity_poly.type
_entity_poly.pdbx_seq_one_letter_code
_entity_poly.pdbx_strand_id
1 'polypeptide(L)'
;MRYWLIKSEPDKWSWEQQKAKGAEGESWDGIRNYLARNNMRSMEIGDKAFFYHSNIGKEVVGIVEVCSGIHPDPKTDDPRWDCVAFRALRDMPKPVTLADVKAEPRLSEMSLVTSMRLSVQPVTEEEWRIVCEMGGLKDPA
;
A
#
# COMPACT_ATOMS: atom_id res chain seq x y z
N MET A 1 2.34 14.98 3.93
CA MET A 1 2.12 13.76 3.12
C MET A 1 2.98 12.66 3.72
N ARG A 2 2.35 11.53 4.05
CA ARG A 2 3.00 10.31 4.54
C ARG A 2 2.96 9.24 3.46
N TYR A 3 3.86 8.27 3.60
CA TYR A 3 3.99 7.15 2.68
C TYR A 3 3.68 5.83 3.38
N TRP A 4 3.09 4.93 2.63
CA TRP A 4 2.59 3.67 3.13
C TRP A 4 2.85 2.54 2.13
N LEU A 5 2.62 1.31 2.56
CA LEU A 5 2.52 0.15 1.69
C LEU A 5 1.30 -0.66 2.09
N ILE A 6 0.50 -1.05 1.09
CA ILE A 6 -0.67 -1.89 1.27
C ILE A 6 -0.46 -3.20 0.50
N LYS A 7 -0.71 -4.32 1.18
CA LYS A 7 -0.59 -5.67 0.62
C LYS A 7 -1.94 -6.16 0.13
N SER A 8 -1.99 -6.66 -1.09
CA SER A 8 -3.17 -7.27 -1.69
C SER A 8 -2.80 -8.56 -2.40
N GLU A 9 -3.61 -9.61 -2.25
CA GLU A 9 -3.42 -10.84 -3.03
C GLU A 9 -4.09 -10.64 -4.41
N PRO A 10 -3.35 -10.76 -5.53
CA PRO A 10 -3.87 -10.38 -6.85
C PRO A 10 -4.99 -11.28 -7.38
N ASP A 11 -5.18 -12.47 -6.81
CA ASP A 11 -6.33 -13.34 -7.08
C ASP A 11 -7.62 -12.89 -6.38
N LYS A 12 -7.52 -12.05 -5.35
CA LYS A 12 -8.66 -11.43 -4.64
C LYS A 12 -8.91 -9.99 -5.08
N TRP A 13 -7.85 -9.18 -5.10
CA TRP A 13 -7.89 -7.78 -5.49
C TRP A 13 -6.59 -7.38 -6.19
N SER A 14 -6.62 -7.42 -7.52
CA SER A 14 -5.48 -7.12 -8.38
C SER A 14 -5.28 -5.62 -8.61
N TRP A 15 -4.11 -5.28 -9.14
CA TRP A 15 -3.82 -3.91 -9.53
C TRP A 15 -4.69 -3.43 -10.69
N GLU A 16 -5.03 -4.31 -11.63
CA GLU A 16 -5.93 -3.99 -12.74
C GLU A 16 -7.35 -3.68 -12.23
N GLN A 17 -7.84 -4.41 -11.23
CA GLN A 17 -9.11 -4.11 -10.58
C GLN A 17 -9.08 -2.75 -9.87
N GLN A 18 -7.98 -2.45 -9.17
CA GLN A 18 -7.78 -1.15 -8.52
C GLN A 18 -7.77 0.01 -9.53
N LYS A 19 -7.14 -0.17 -10.70
CA LYS A 19 -7.18 0.81 -11.79
C LYS A 19 -8.58 0.96 -12.38
N ALA A 20 -9.30 -0.15 -12.56
CA ALA A 20 -10.66 -0.14 -13.11
C ALA A 20 -11.67 0.63 -12.22
N LYS A 21 -11.43 0.73 -10.91
CA LYS A 21 -12.22 1.58 -10.01
C LYS A 21 -12.06 3.08 -10.27
N GLY A 22 -10.99 3.49 -10.95
CA GLY A 22 -10.78 4.88 -11.35
C GLY A 22 -10.83 5.85 -10.16
N ALA A 23 -11.47 7.00 -10.36
CA ALA A 23 -11.51 8.08 -9.37
C ALA A 23 -12.33 7.76 -8.12
N GLU A 24 -13.26 6.81 -8.20
CA GLU A 24 -14.07 6.36 -7.05
C GLU A 24 -13.19 5.69 -5.99
N GLY A 25 -12.20 4.92 -6.44
CA GLY A 25 -11.32 4.15 -5.57
C GLY A 25 -11.99 2.91 -4.98
N GLU A 26 -11.34 2.33 -3.98
CA GLU A 26 -11.81 1.13 -3.29
C GLU A 26 -11.55 1.25 -1.78
N SER A 27 -12.50 0.80 -0.97
CA SER A 27 -12.33 0.77 0.49
C SER A 27 -11.33 -0.32 0.84
N TRP A 28 -10.33 -0.01 1.68
CA TRP A 28 -9.32 -0.98 2.09
C TRP A 28 -9.81 -1.86 3.24
N ASP A 29 -10.86 -2.62 2.95
CA ASP A 29 -11.66 -3.38 3.90
C ASP A 29 -11.00 -4.68 4.39
N GLY A 30 -11.66 -5.39 5.31
CA GLY A 30 -11.26 -6.74 5.72
C GLY A 30 -10.01 -6.79 6.61
N ILE A 31 -9.46 -5.64 7.02
CA ILE A 31 -8.31 -5.56 7.91
C ILE A 31 -8.70 -6.00 9.32
N ARG A 32 -8.08 -7.09 9.81
CA ARG A 32 -8.28 -7.62 11.18
C ARG A 32 -7.01 -7.59 12.02
N ASN A 33 -6.07 -6.74 11.66
CA ASN A 33 -4.85 -6.48 12.42
C ASN A 33 -4.92 -5.07 13.03
N TYR A 34 -4.80 -4.97 14.36
CA TYR A 34 -4.93 -3.69 15.08
C TYR A 34 -3.87 -2.66 14.67
N LEU A 35 -2.64 -3.07 14.40
CA LEU A 35 -1.58 -2.15 13.97
C LEU A 35 -1.85 -1.66 12.54
N ALA A 36 -2.26 -2.54 11.62
CA ALA A 36 -2.64 -2.15 10.27
C ALA A 36 -3.82 -1.16 10.27
N ARG A 37 -4.84 -1.40 11.11
CA ARG A 37 -5.94 -0.45 11.34
C ARG A 37 -5.43 0.88 11.87
N ASN A 38 -4.57 0.87 12.89
CA ASN A 38 -4.04 2.11 13.45
C ASN A 38 -3.18 2.89 12.45
N ASN A 39 -2.48 2.21 11.54
CA ASN A 39 -1.80 2.84 10.41
C ASN A 39 -2.81 3.55 9.49
N MET A 40 -3.92 2.89 9.12
CA MET A 40 -4.98 3.53 8.33
C MET A 40 -5.62 4.72 9.03
N ARG A 41 -5.85 4.64 10.35
CA ARG A 41 -6.34 5.79 11.16
C ARG A 41 -5.39 6.98 11.17
N SER A 42 -4.11 6.75 10.84
CA SER A 42 -3.07 7.78 10.79
C SER A 42 -2.87 8.35 9.39
N MET A 43 -3.65 7.89 8.40
CA MET A 43 -3.62 8.37 7.03
C MET A 43 -4.52 9.59 6.84
N GLU A 44 -4.09 10.49 5.98
CA GLU A 44 -4.86 11.65 5.53
C GLU A 44 -5.13 11.57 4.01
N ILE A 45 -6.17 12.25 3.53
CA ILE A 45 -6.46 12.35 2.09
C ILE A 45 -5.23 12.92 1.37
N GLY A 46 -4.81 12.26 0.29
CA GLY A 46 -3.61 12.60 -0.47
C GLY A 46 -2.33 11.90 -0.01
N ASP A 47 -2.34 11.19 1.13
CA ASP A 47 -1.23 10.29 1.46
C ASP A 47 -1.11 9.19 0.39
N LYS A 48 0.12 8.74 0.14
CA LYS A 48 0.41 7.78 -0.94
C LYS A 48 0.80 6.43 -0.38
N ALA A 49 0.44 5.37 -1.10
CA ALA A 49 0.86 4.02 -0.74
C ALA A 49 1.36 3.24 -1.94
N PHE A 50 2.33 2.36 -1.72
CA PHE A 50 2.68 1.32 -2.67
C PHE A 50 1.60 0.24 -2.67
N PHE A 51 1.11 -0.11 -3.85
CA PHE A 51 0.26 -1.28 -4.04
C PHE A 51 1.17 -2.49 -4.26
N TYR A 52 1.24 -3.36 -3.26
CA TYR A 52 2.08 -4.54 -3.26
C TYR A 52 1.25 -5.80 -3.46
N HIS A 53 1.56 -6.59 -4.49
CA HIS A 53 1.00 -7.93 -4.64
C HIS A 53 1.65 -8.88 -3.64
N SER A 54 0.85 -9.44 -2.73
CA SER A 54 1.27 -10.44 -1.77
C SER A 54 0.92 -11.85 -2.21
N ASN A 55 1.64 -12.84 -1.67
CA ASN A 55 1.53 -14.27 -1.97
C ASN A 55 1.95 -14.64 -3.41
N ILE A 56 1.29 -14.08 -4.42
CA ILE A 56 1.57 -14.22 -5.85
C ILE A 56 2.25 -12.93 -6.33
N GLY A 57 3.24 -13.04 -7.23
CA GLY A 57 4.06 -11.91 -7.70
C GLY A 57 5.10 -11.49 -6.66
N LYS A 58 4.65 -11.03 -5.48
CA LYS A 58 5.51 -10.50 -4.40
C LYS A 58 6.30 -9.28 -4.87
N GLU A 59 5.59 -8.26 -5.34
CA GLU A 59 6.17 -7.08 -5.97
C GLU A 59 5.30 -5.84 -5.79
N VAL A 60 5.94 -4.66 -5.79
CA VAL A 60 5.28 -3.36 -5.87
C VAL A 60 4.97 -3.07 -7.33
N VAL A 61 3.69 -2.97 -7.67
CA VAL A 61 3.20 -2.84 -9.06
C VAL A 61 2.63 -1.46 -9.38
N GLY A 62 2.37 -0.64 -8.36
CA GLY A 62 1.75 0.67 -8.55
C GLY A 62 1.76 1.53 -7.31
N ILE A 63 1.29 2.76 -7.50
CA ILE A 63 1.07 3.74 -6.45
C ILE A 63 -0.41 4.07 -6.40
N VAL A 64 -0.96 4.07 -5.19
CA VAL A 64 -2.29 4.60 -4.88
C VAL A 64 -2.18 5.85 -4.02
N GLU A 65 -3.27 6.59 -3.95
CA GLU A 65 -3.44 7.67 -2.99
C GLU A 65 -4.74 7.50 -2.20
N VAL A 66 -4.74 7.98 -0.96
CA VAL A 66 -5.93 8.01 -0.11
C VAL A 66 -6.93 9.00 -0.71
N CYS A 67 -8.08 8.50 -1.17
CA CYS A 67 -9.16 9.31 -1.74
C CYS A 67 -10.35 9.52 -0.80
N SER A 68 -10.43 8.74 0.29
CA SER A 68 -11.43 8.91 1.35
C SER A 68 -10.78 8.71 2.72
N GLY A 69 -11.13 9.57 3.68
CA GLY A 69 -10.68 9.46 5.07
C GLY A 69 -11.23 8.22 5.77
N ILE A 70 -10.86 8.07 7.05
CA ILE A 70 -11.25 6.91 7.86
C ILE A 70 -12.78 6.79 7.99
N HIS A 71 -13.32 5.59 7.75
CA HIS A 71 -14.73 5.26 7.87
C HIS A 71 -14.92 3.79 8.30
N PRO A 72 -16.11 3.38 8.80
CA PRO A 72 -16.35 2.01 9.22
C PRO A 72 -16.09 0.99 8.12
N ASP A 73 -15.51 -0.16 8.46
CA ASP A 73 -15.26 -1.25 7.51
C ASP A 73 -16.60 -1.88 7.05
N PRO A 74 -16.94 -1.83 5.75
CA PRO A 74 -18.23 -2.32 5.26
C PRO A 74 -18.41 -3.86 5.37
N LYS A 75 -17.36 -4.61 5.68
CA LYS A 75 -17.40 -6.07 5.88
C LYS A 75 -17.80 -6.47 7.30
N THR A 76 -18.04 -5.52 8.21
CA THR A 76 -18.39 -5.84 9.60
C THR A 76 -19.17 -4.71 10.29
N ASP A 77 -20.12 -5.09 11.14
CA ASP A 77 -20.83 -4.14 12.01
C ASP A 77 -20.05 -3.81 13.30
N ASP A 78 -18.86 -4.39 13.50
CA ASP A 78 -18.03 -4.14 14.66
C ASP A 78 -17.33 -2.77 14.55
N PRO A 79 -17.69 -1.77 15.38
CA PRO A 79 -17.19 -0.40 15.27
C PRO A 79 -15.70 -0.26 15.58
N ARG A 80 -15.03 -1.34 16.01
CA ARG A 80 -13.58 -1.37 16.19
C ARG A 80 -12.83 -1.38 14.86
N TRP A 81 -13.48 -1.73 13.76
CA TRP A 81 -12.83 -1.84 12.45
C TRP A 81 -13.25 -0.71 11.53
N ASP A 82 -12.24 -0.07 10.98
CA ASP A 82 -12.35 1.04 10.06
C ASP A 82 -11.27 0.93 8.99
N CYS A 83 -11.52 1.59 7.86
CA CYS A 83 -10.62 1.64 6.72
C CYS A 83 -10.67 3.02 6.05
N VAL A 84 -9.66 3.30 5.24
CA VAL A 84 -9.66 4.40 4.28
C VAL A 84 -10.01 3.84 2.90
N ALA A 85 -10.22 4.72 1.91
CA ALA A 85 -10.29 4.29 0.50
C ALA A 85 -9.09 4.78 -0.30
N PHE A 86 -8.64 3.96 -1.25
CA PHE A 86 -7.53 4.25 -2.15
C PHE A 86 -8.00 4.30 -3.60
N ARG A 87 -7.45 5.23 -4.37
CA ARG A 87 -7.56 5.22 -5.84
C ARG A 87 -6.19 5.04 -6.49
N ALA A 88 -6.17 4.40 -7.65
CA ALA A 88 -4.95 4.24 -8.43
C ALA A 88 -4.43 5.61 -8.91
N LEU A 89 -3.13 5.86 -8.71
CA LEU A 89 -2.47 7.08 -9.18
C LEU A 89 -1.64 6.80 -10.43
N ARG A 90 -0.73 5.82 -10.38
CA ARG A 90 0.13 5.43 -11.51
C ARG A 90 0.70 4.03 -11.35
N ASP A 91 0.97 3.37 -12.47
CA ASP A 91 1.73 2.13 -12.49
C ASP A 91 3.16 2.35 -11.99
N MET A 92 3.77 1.29 -11.43
CA MET A 92 5.21 1.25 -11.23
C MET A 92 5.85 0.84 -12.58
N PRO A 93 6.66 1.70 -13.23
CA PRO A 93 7.19 1.42 -14.57
C PRO A 93 7.93 0.09 -14.67
N LYS A 94 8.70 -0.23 -13.64
CA LYS A 94 9.32 -1.53 -13.44
C LYS A 94 8.88 -2.06 -12.06
N PRO A 95 8.07 -3.12 -11.98
CA PRO A 95 7.70 -3.70 -10.70
C PRO A 95 8.92 -4.02 -9.84
N VAL A 96 8.85 -3.66 -8.55
CA VAL A 96 9.95 -3.85 -7.60
C VAL A 96 9.66 -5.08 -6.75
N THR A 97 10.42 -6.15 -6.95
CA THR A 97 10.13 -7.42 -6.28
C THR A 97 10.57 -7.39 -4.80
N LEU A 98 9.95 -8.23 -3.97
CA LEU A 98 10.39 -8.44 -2.59
C LEU A 98 11.84 -8.93 -2.53
N ALA A 99 12.29 -9.69 -3.53
CA ALA A 99 13.68 -10.13 -3.62
C ALA A 99 14.62 -8.94 -3.82
N ASP A 100 14.28 -8.01 -4.71
CA ASP A 100 15.05 -6.78 -4.93
C ASP A 100 15.05 -5.90 -3.68
N VAL A 101 13.90 -5.71 -3.02
CA VAL A 101 13.79 -4.94 -1.77
C VAL A 101 14.69 -5.54 -0.68
N LYS A 102 14.72 -6.87 -0.55
CA LYS A 102 15.58 -7.56 0.43
C LYS A 102 17.07 -7.49 0.08
N ALA A 103 17.40 -7.35 -1.20
CA ALA A 103 18.78 -7.25 -1.66
C ALA A 103 19.35 -5.83 -1.53
N GLU A 104 18.49 -4.81 -1.40
CA GLU A 104 18.87 -3.41 -1.21
C GLU A 104 19.16 -3.13 0.27
N PRO A 105 20.42 -2.90 0.67
CA PRO A 105 20.78 -2.71 2.07
C PRO A 105 20.12 -1.47 2.71
N ARG A 106 19.81 -0.44 1.91
CA ARG A 106 19.13 0.77 2.41
C ARG A 106 17.68 0.51 2.83
N LEU A 107 17.10 -0.63 2.45
CA LEU A 107 15.73 -1.03 2.79
C LEU A 107 15.68 -2.15 3.84
N SER A 108 16.79 -2.45 4.53
CA SER A 108 16.85 -3.57 5.50
C SER A 108 15.85 -3.45 6.64
N GLU A 109 15.57 -2.20 7.06
CA GLU A 109 14.65 -1.89 8.16
C GLU A 109 13.21 -1.66 7.69
N MET A 110 12.96 -1.63 6.37
CA MET A 110 11.64 -1.38 5.82
C MET A 110 10.65 -2.41 6.35
N SER A 111 9.45 -1.96 6.72
CA SER A 111 8.42 -2.83 7.28
C SER A 111 8.06 -4.01 6.35
N LEU A 112 8.25 -3.85 5.03
CA LEU A 112 8.06 -4.94 4.07
C LEU A 112 9.03 -6.11 4.32
N VAL A 113 10.25 -5.81 4.77
CA VAL A 113 11.32 -6.78 5.09
C VAL A 113 11.19 -7.31 6.51
N THR A 114 10.85 -6.44 7.48
CA THR A 114 10.87 -6.79 8.90
C THR A 114 9.54 -7.34 9.43
N SER A 115 8.42 -7.00 8.78
CA SER A 115 7.06 -7.31 9.28
C SER A 115 6.28 -8.25 8.35
N MET A 116 6.29 -9.55 8.68
CA MET A 116 5.66 -10.60 7.85
C MET A 116 4.12 -10.55 7.83
N ARG A 117 3.50 -10.16 8.96
CA ARG A 117 2.03 -10.22 9.14
C ARG A 117 1.33 -8.87 9.08
N LEU A 118 2.07 -7.79 8.81
CA LEU A 118 1.50 -6.45 8.73
C LEU A 118 1.15 -6.16 7.26
N SER A 119 -0.14 -5.95 6.97
CA SER A 119 -0.68 -5.74 5.62
C SER A 119 -0.75 -4.26 5.21
N VAL A 120 -0.86 -3.35 6.17
CA VAL A 120 -0.77 -1.90 5.96
C VAL A 120 0.41 -1.41 6.76
N GLN A 121 1.43 -0.90 6.09
CA GLN A 121 2.76 -0.67 6.65
C GLN A 121 3.16 0.81 6.48
N PRO A 122 3.82 1.41 7.48
CA PRO A 122 4.46 2.70 7.28
C PRO A 122 5.65 2.55 6.33
N VAL A 123 5.90 3.58 5.53
CA VAL A 123 7.08 3.71 4.67
C VAL A 123 7.70 5.06 4.94
N THR A 124 9.00 5.10 5.24
CA THR A 124 9.70 6.37 5.42
C THR A 124 9.84 7.08 4.07
N GLU A 125 10.05 8.40 4.11
CA GLU A 125 10.27 9.16 2.88
C GLU A 125 11.53 8.70 2.12
N GLU A 126 12.56 8.26 2.85
CA GLU A 126 13.78 7.69 2.25
C GLU A 126 13.49 6.35 1.55
N GLU A 127 12.80 5.43 2.23
CA GLU A 127 12.38 4.15 1.65
C GLU A 127 11.49 4.34 0.41
N TRP A 128 10.56 5.30 0.47
CA TRP A 128 9.69 5.65 -0.65
C TRP A 128 10.50 6.05 -1.89
N ARG A 129 11.48 6.94 -1.72
CA ARG A 129 12.33 7.41 -2.81
C ARG A 129 13.16 6.27 -3.39
N ILE A 130 13.73 5.41 -2.56
CA ILE A 130 14.56 4.28 -3.01
C ILE A 130 13.71 3.29 -3.81
N VAL A 131 12.53 2.90 -3.32
CA VAL A 131 11.64 1.98 -4.06
C VAL A 131 11.16 2.61 -5.37
N CYS A 132 10.84 3.91 -5.39
CA CYS A 132 10.51 4.62 -6.62
C CYS A 132 11.70 4.64 -7.61
N GLU A 133 12.91 4.91 -7.14
CA GLU A 133 14.14 4.89 -7.96
C GLU A 133 14.35 3.50 -8.59
N MET A 134 14.27 2.44 -7.77
CA MET A 134 14.38 1.04 -8.22
C MET A 134 13.35 0.69 -9.29
N GLY A 135 12.14 1.24 -9.16
CA GLY A 135 11.03 1.05 -10.08
C GLY A 135 11.01 2.02 -11.28
N GLY A 136 11.99 2.91 -11.39
CA GLY A 136 12.14 3.83 -12.52
C GLY A 136 11.31 5.12 -12.45
N LEU A 137 10.79 5.48 -11.27
CA LEU A 137 10.08 6.74 -11.02
C LEU A 137 11.06 7.83 -10.56
N LYS A 138 11.41 8.74 -11.47
CA LYS A 138 12.33 9.86 -11.19
C LYS A 138 11.70 11.00 -10.39
N ASP A 139 10.37 11.12 -10.43
CA ASP A 139 9.62 12.09 -9.63
C ASP A 139 8.59 11.37 -8.75
N PRO A 140 8.97 11.01 -7.52
CA PRO A 140 8.14 10.24 -6.61
C PRO A 140 7.07 11.09 -5.90
N ALA A 141 7.03 12.40 -6.18
CA ALA A 141 6.09 13.35 -5.60
C ALA A 141 4.65 13.10 -6.02
#